data_AF-A0A1Q2HSN1-F1
#
_entry.id   AF-A0A1Q2HSN1-F1
#
_cell.length_a   1.000
_cell.length_b   1.000
_cell.length_c   1.000
_cell.angle_alpha   90.00
_cell.angle_beta   90.00
_cell.angle_gamma   90.00
#
_symmetry.space_group_name_H-M   'P 1'
#
loop_
_entity.id
_entity.type
_entity.pdbx_description
1 polymer ?
#
loop_
_entity_poly.entity_id
_entity_poly.type
_entity_poly.pdbx_seq_one_letter_code
_entity_poly.pdbx_strand_id
1 'polypeptide(L)'
;MKNPFREGTISYDDFNKMSDLRWHCSKCELRSGQAKTWQVWRQEKGVQLDKDENGNFYKRIYCSRCEARTVHRKLKSLDILEVNKARYGIPSKLAKRIKQLYNFEEAVLLRQLSERELEIDHKFPQVRWAKNEESFEEYSDQ
;
A
#
# COMPACT_ATOMS: atom_id res chain seq x y z
N MET A 1 8.47 18.75 9.72
CA MET A 1 8.45 17.72 8.67
C MET A 1 7.83 16.47 9.28
N LYS A 2 6.71 15.95 8.73
CA LYS A 2 5.99 14.84 9.35
C LYS A 2 6.16 13.60 8.49
N ASN A 3 6.87 12.60 9.01
CA ASN A 3 7.00 11.30 8.38
C ASN A 3 5.59 10.67 8.25
N PRO A 4 5.18 10.16 7.07
CA PRO A 4 3.82 9.63 6.87
C PRO A 4 3.63 8.23 7.48
N PHE A 5 4.68 7.64 8.05
CA PHE A 5 4.66 6.32 8.67
C PHE A 5 4.66 6.39 10.20
N ARG A 6 4.16 5.34 10.84
CA ARG A 6 4.19 5.21 12.31
C ARG A 6 5.62 4.99 12.81
N GLU A 7 6.01 5.71 13.85
CA GLU A 7 7.29 5.54 14.53
C GLU A 7 7.53 4.08 14.94
N GLY A 8 8.76 3.61 14.79
CA GLY A 8 9.15 2.22 15.08
C GLY A 8 8.88 1.22 13.95
N THR A 9 8.29 1.64 12.83
CA THR A 9 8.15 0.78 11.65
C THR A 9 9.38 0.85 10.75
N ILE A 10 9.67 -0.23 10.01
CA ILE A 10 10.73 -0.25 8.99
C ILE A 10 10.53 0.87 7.96
N SER A 11 9.28 1.17 7.58
CA SER A 11 9.01 2.24 6.63
C SER A 11 9.29 3.64 7.19
N TYR A 12 9.13 3.85 8.49
CA TYR A 12 9.51 5.09 9.14
C TYR A 12 11.02 5.32 9.06
N ASP A 13 11.82 4.30 9.40
CA ASP A 13 13.28 4.35 9.34
C ASP A 13 13.77 4.60 7.91
N ASP A 14 13.22 3.86 6.94
CA ASP A 14 13.61 3.99 5.53
C ASP A 14 13.26 5.38 4.97
N PHE A 15 12.11 5.95 5.36
CA PHE A 15 11.71 7.28 4.89
C PHE A 15 12.65 8.35 5.45
N ASN A 16 13.00 8.27 6.73
CA ASN A 16 13.99 9.14 7.34
C ASN A 16 15.37 8.96 6.71
N LYS A 17 15.74 7.74 6.35
CA LYS A 17 17.02 7.49 5.67
C LYS A 17 17.07 8.18 4.31
N MET A 18 15.98 8.13 3.55
CA MET A 18 15.88 8.70 2.20
C MET A 18 15.47 10.18 2.17
N SER A 19 15.26 10.82 3.33
CA SER A 19 14.85 12.23 3.39
C SER A 19 15.96 13.20 2.97
N ASP A 20 17.19 12.71 2.79
CA ASP A 20 18.30 13.45 2.20
C ASP A 20 18.19 13.60 0.66
N LEU A 21 17.15 12.99 0.06
CA LEU A 21 16.91 12.96 -1.39
C LEU A 21 18.09 12.36 -2.16
N ARG A 22 18.76 11.34 -1.61
CA ARG A 22 19.84 10.61 -2.28
C ARG A 22 19.43 9.18 -2.64
N TRP A 23 20.22 8.56 -3.50
CA TRP A 23 20.05 7.17 -3.89
C TRP A 23 20.62 6.26 -2.81
N HIS A 24 19.75 5.48 -2.18
CA HIS A 24 20.13 4.51 -1.14
C HIS A 24 20.01 3.08 -1.62
N CYS A 25 21.01 2.27 -1.28
CA CYS A 25 21.06 0.86 -1.59
C CYS A 25 19.97 0.11 -0.83
N SER A 26 19.07 -0.55 -1.57
CA SER A 26 17.96 -1.29 -0.97
C SER A 26 18.37 -2.63 -0.34
N LYS A 27 19.66 -2.99 -0.40
CA LYS A 27 20.21 -4.21 0.20
C LYS A 27 20.87 -3.95 1.56
N CYS A 28 21.55 -2.81 1.73
CA CYS A 28 22.34 -2.54 2.95
C CYS A 28 21.98 -1.26 3.68
N GLU A 29 21.31 -0.30 3.05
CA GLU A 29 20.92 0.96 3.71
C GLU A 29 19.43 0.98 4.04
N LEU A 30 18.59 0.47 3.14
CA LEU A 30 17.16 0.37 3.38
C LEU A 30 16.83 -1.03 3.91
N ARG A 31 15.95 -1.06 4.90
CA ARG A 31 15.46 -2.29 5.52
C ARG A 31 14.35 -2.93 4.68
N SER A 32 13.60 -2.13 3.92
CA SER A 32 12.55 -2.62 3.00
C SER A 32 13.13 -3.21 1.71
N GLY A 33 13.28 -4.54 1.66
CA GLY A 33 13.73 -5.23 0.45
C GLY A 33 12.63 -5.50 -0.60
N GLN A 34 11.37 -5.56 -0.19
CA GLN A 34 10.27 -6.03 -1.03
C GLN A 34 9.77 -4.96 -2.01
N ALA A 35 9.57 -5.33 -3.28
CA ALA A 35 9.06 -4.43 -4.31
C ALA A 35 7.68 -3.85 -3.98
N LYS A 36 6.82 -4.65 -3.32
CA LYS A 36 5.46 -4.26 -2.94
C LYS A 36 5.44 -3.09 -1.97
N THR A 37 6.38 -3.00 -1.03
CA THR A 37 6.49 -1.89 -0.08
C THR A 37 6.57 -0.54 -0.81
N TRP A 38 7.45 -0.47 -1.79
CA TRP A 38 7.67 0.74 -2.60
C TRP A 38 6.49 1.10 -3.50
N GLN A 39 5.70 0.10 -3.92
CA GLN A 39 4.45 0.33 -4.61
C GLN A 39 3.41 0.95 -3.67
N VAL A 40 3.24 0.39 -2.47
CA VAL A 40 2.30 0.89 -1.44
C VAL A 40 2.64 2.33 -1.06
N TRP A 41 3.92 2.64 -0.86
CA TRP A 41 4.38 4.01 -0.58
C TRP A 41 3.87 5.03 -1.60
N ARG A 42 3.96 4.71 -2.89
CA ARG A 42 3.51 5.60 -3.96
C ARG A 42 1.99 5.65 -4.10
N GLN A 43 1.32 4.49 -4.05
CA GLN A 43 -0.09 4.37 -4.41
C GLN A 43 -1.03 4.70 -3.25
N GLU A 44 -0.66 4.35 -2.02
CA GLU A 44 -1.53 4.46 -0.84
C GLU A 44 -1.05 5.54 0.14
N LYS A 45 0.25 5.85 0.15
CA LYS A 45 0.83 6.84 1.06
C LYS A 45 1.28 8.13 0.37
N GLY A 46 1.12 8.24 -0.95
CA GLY A 46 1.40 9.48 -1.68
C GLY A 46 2.88 9.85 -1.84
N VAL A 47 3.78 8.97 -1.42
CA VAL A 47 5.23 9.23 -1.42
C VAL A 47 5.75 9.30 -2.86
N GLN A 48 6.50 10.35 -3.16
CA GLN A 48 7.09 10.57 -4.47
C GLN A 48 8.47 9.90 -4.56
N LEU A 49 8.56 8.74 -5.21
CA LEU A 49 9.84 8.11 -5.55
C LEU A 49 10.40 8.67 -6.85
N ASP A 50 11.72 8.86 -6.89
CA ASP A 50 12.44 9.28 -8.09
C ASP A 50 12.54 8.14 -9.11
N LYS A 51 12.73 8.51 -10.38
CA LYS A 51 12.80 7.57 -11.51
C LYS A 51 14.20 7.56 -12.12
N ASP A 52 14.58 6.43 -12.71
CA ASP A 52 15.72 6.36 -13.62
C ASP A 52 15.37 6.93 -15.00
N GLU A 53 16.36 6.93 -15.90
CA GLU A 53 16.26 7.40 -17.27
C GLU A 53 15.22 6.62 -18.11
N ASN A 54 14.87 5.40 -17.69
CA ASN A 54 13.90 4.53 -18.36
C ASN A 54 12.51 4.58 -17.70
N GLY A 55 12.32 5.43 -16.69
CA GLY A 55 11.06 5.58 -15.96
C GLY A 55 10.81 4.58 -14.83
N ASN A 56 11.80 3.77 -14.45
CA ASN A 56 11.73 2.85 -13.32
C ASN A 56 11.90 3.59 -11.99
N PHE A 57 11.13 3.22 -10.96
CA PHE A 57 11.24 3.80 -9.60
C PHE A 57 12.44 3.24 -8.80
N TYR A 58 13.49 2.87 -9.49
CA TYR A 58 14.74 2.39 -8.92
C TYR A 58 15.86 2.57 -9.95
N LYS A 59 17.10 2.63 -9.46
CA LYS A 59 18.29 2.66 -10.32
C LYS A 59 19.25 1.55 -9.91
N ARG A 60 19.91 0.90 -10.89
CA ARG A 60 20.96 -0.08 -10.62
C ARG A 60 22.33 0.61 -10.61
N ILE A 61 22.89 0.79 -9.42
CA ILE A 61 24.17 1.48 -9.19
C ILE A 61 25.11 0.55 -8.43
N TYR A 62 26.41 0.72 -8.60
CA TYR A 62 27.39 0.02 -7.78
C TYR A 62 27.33 0.53 -6.34
N CYS A 63 27.14 -0.38 -5.38
CA CYS A 63 27.18 -0.06 -3.97
C CYS A 63 28.54 -0.45 -3.38
N SER A 64 29.27 0.50 -2.82
CA SER A 64 30.57 0.24 -2.19
C SER A 64 30.50 -0.70 -0.99
N ARG A 65 29.38 -0.73 -0.27
CA ARG A 65 29.18 -1.62 0.90
C ARG A 65 28.81 -3.05 0.50
N CYS A 66 28.13 -3.23 -0.63
CA CYS A 66 27.74 -4.56 -1.13
C CYS A 66 28.72 -5.11 -2.16
N GLU A 67 29.68 -4.29 -2.61
CA GLU A 67 30.65 -4.58 -3.66
C GLU A 67 30.02 -5.09 -4.97
N ALA A 68 28.77 -4.71 -5.23
CA ALA A 68 27.98 -5.21 -6.34
C ALA A 68 27.05 -4.12 -6.89
N ARG A 69 26.61 -4.29 -8.14
CA ARG A 69 25.51 -3.50 -8.71
C ARG A 69 24.19 -3.92 -8.08
N THR A 70 23.63 -3.06 -7.23
CA THR A 70 22.38 -3.31 -6.50
C THR A 70 21.31 -2.29 -6.87
N VAL A 71 20.08 -2.60 -6.49
CA VAL A 71 18.94 -1.71 -6.65
C VAL A 71 19.03 -0.60 -5.61
N HIS A 72 18.98 0.65 -6.07
CA HIS A 72 18.92 1.84 -5.25
C HIS A 72 17.60 2.56 -5.46
N ARG A 73 17.14 3.26 -4.43
CA ARG A 73 15.90 4.06 -4.45
C ARG A 73 16.15 5.43 -3.84
N LYS A 74 15.41 6.42 -4.31
CA LYS A 74 15.52 7.82 -3.90
C LYS A 74 14.12 8.43 -3.82
N LEU A 75 13.90 9.34 -2.88
CA LEU A 75 12.72 10.22 -2.89
C LEU A 75 12.92 11.35 -3.91
N LYS A 76 11.91 11.62 -4.73
CA LYS A 76 11.89 12.76 -5.65
C LYS A 76 11.68 14.07 -4.88
N SER A 77 10.76 14.04 -3.92
CA SER A 77 10.45 15.15 -3.03
C SER A 77 10.04 14.61 -1.67
N LEU A 78 10.00 15.52 -0.69
CA LEU A 78 9.52 15.23 0.66
C LEU A 78 8.01 15.48 0.79
N ASP A 79 7.41 16.06 -0.26
CA ASP A 79 5.98 16.31 -0.34
C ASP A 79 5.22 14.99 -0.50
N ILE A 80 4.17 14.86 0.30
CA ILE A 80 3.26 13.72 0.25
C ILE A 80 2.03 14.16 -0.51
N LEU A 81 1.76 13.52 -1.65
CA LEU A 81 0.55 13.78 -2.41
C LEU A 81 -0.65 13.10 -1.77
N GLU A 82 -1.78 13.80 -1.75
CA GLU A 82 -3.04 13.17 -1.37
C GLU A 82 -3.42 12.14 -2.43
N VAL A 83 -3.56 10.87 -2.02
CA VAL A 83 -3.90 9.76 -2.91
C VAL A 83 -5.31 9.26 -2.60
N ASN A 84 -6.20 9.35 -3.59
CA ASN A 84 -7.58 8.90 -3.53
C ASN A 84 -7.73 7.39 -3.80
N LYS A 85 -6.96 6.54 -3.11
CA LYS A 85 -6.98 5.07 -3.32
C LYS A 85 -6.77 4.23 -2.06
N ALA A 86 -7.05 4.75 -0.86
CA ALA A 86 -7.10 3.89 0.31
C ALA A 86 -8.21 2.85 0.10
N ARG A 87 -7.87 1.55 0.13
CA ARG A 87 -8.84 0.46 0.24
C ARG A 87 -8.93 0.09 1.70
N TYR A 88 -10.13 0.16 2.25
CA TYR A 88 -10.37 -0.30 3.60
C TYR A 88 -10.85 -1.75 3.54
N GLY A 89 -10.16 -2.64 4.26
CA GLY A 89 -10.65 -4.00 4.43
C GLY A 89 -11.93 -3.99 5.28
N ILE A 90 -12.91 -4.80 4.91
CA ILE A 90 -14.10 -5.01 5.73
C ILE A 90 -13.70 -5.82 6.98
N PRO A 91 -14.03 -5.37 8.20
CA PRO A 91 -13.79 -6.14 9.42
C PRO A 91 -14.41 -7.53 9.35
N SER A 92 -13.71 -8.57 9.81
CA SER A 92 -14.16 -9.97 9.69
C SER A 92 -15.55 -10.21 10.31
N LYS A 93 -15.87 -9.54 11.43
CA LYS A 93 -17.17 -9.61 12.09
C LYS A 93 -18.29 -9.02 11.22
N LEU A 94 -18.05 -7.86 10.60
CA LEU A 94 -18.98 -7.24 9.67
C LEU A 94 -19.16 -8.12 8.42
N ALA A 95 -18.07 -8.64 7.87
CA ALA A 95 -18.12 -9.54 6.71
C ALA A 95 -18.98 -10.78 6.99
N LYS A 96 -18.82 -11.39 8.17
CA LYS A 96 -19.64 -12.53 8.60
C LYS A 96 -21.13 -12.17 8.73
N ARG A 97 -21.45 -11.02 9.34
CA ARG A 97 -22.83 -10.52 9.49
C ARG A 97 -23.48 -10.29 8.12
N ILE A 98 -22.76 -9.68 7.18
CA ILE A 98 -23.25 -9.45 5.81
C ILE A 98 -23.57 -10.79 5.12
N LYS A 99 -22.64 -11.75 5.16
CA LYS A 99 -22.84 -13.06 4.54
C LYS A 99 -24.04 -13.81 5.12
N GLN A 100 -24.23 -13.74 6.45
CA GLN A 100 -25.37 -14.32 7.14
C GLN A 100 -26.69 -13.64 6.75
N LEU A 101 -26.71 -12.31 6.63
CA LEU A 101 -27.89 -11.55 6.24
C LEU A 101 -28.44 -11.98 4.86
N TYR A 102 -27.54 -12.33 3.94
CA TYR A 102 -27.89 -12.82 2.61
C TYR A 102 -27.95 -14.35 2.52
N ASN A 103 -28.07 -15.07 3.66
CA ASN A 103 -28.15 -16.53 3.70
C ASN A 103 -27.03 -17.25 2.92
N PHE A 104 -25.84 -16.65 2.88
CA PHE A 104 -24.70 -17.14 2.12
C PHE A 104 -24.98 -17.35 0.62
N GLU A 105 -25.91 -16.59 0.06
CA GLU A 105 -26.24 -16.59 -1.37
C GLU A 105 -25.38 -15.59 -2.14
N GLU A 106 -24.81 -16.00 -3.27
CA GLU A 106 -24.05 -15.08 -4.15
C GLU A 106 -24.95 -14.32 -5.12
N ALA A 107 -24.56 -13.08 -5.46
CA ALA A 107 -25.44 -12.12 -6.11
C ALA A 107 -25.62 -12.31 -7.63
N VAL A 108 -24.90 -13.22 -8.28
CA VAL A 108 -24.88 -13.38 -9.75
C VAL A 108 -25.76 -14.54 -10.20
N LEU A 109 -25.56 -15.74 -9.65
CA LEU A 109 -26.32 -16.95 -9.99
C LEU A 109 -27.30 -17.36 -8.88
N LEU A 110 -27.35 -16.62 -7.77
CA LEU A 110 -28.23 -16.88 -6.62
C LEU A 110 -28.01 -18.26 -5.98
N ARG A 111 -26.76 -18.72 -5.93
CA ARG A 111 -26.38 -19.99 -5.31
C ARG A 111 -25.92 -19.81 -3.88
N GLN A 112 -26.21 -20.78 -3.02
CA GLN A 112 -25.58 -20.87 -1.71
C GLN A 112 -24.14 -21.37 -1.83
N LEU A 113 -23.22 -20.64 -1.19
CA LEU A 113 -21.80 -20.99 -1.12
C LEU A 113 -21.33 -21.02 0.34
N SER A 114 -20.18 -21.63 0.61
CA SER A 114 -19.61 -21.58 1.96
C SER A 114 -19.08 -20.19 2.29
N GLU A 115 -18.94 -19.88 3.60
CA GLU A 115 -18.39 -18.59 4.07
C GLU A 115 -17.02 -18.26 3.45
N ARG A 116 -16.20 -19.27 3.16
CA ARG A 116 -14.85 -19.11 2.60
C ARG A 116 -14.84 -18.83 1.10
N GLU A 117 -15.87 -19.27 0.39
CA GLU A 117 -16.01 -19.08 -1.06
C GLU A 117 -16.65 -17.74 -1.41
N LEU A 118 -17.37 -17.13 -0.46
CA LEU A 118 -17.99 -15.82 -0.65
C LEU A 118 -17.00 -14.69 -0.46
N GLU A 119 -16.92 -13.82 -1.45
CA GLU A 119 -16.24 -12.53 -1.38
C GLU A 119 -17.26 -11.40 -1.25
N ILE A 120 -16.90 -10.35 -0.51
CA ILE A 120 -17.69 -9.11 -0.45
C ILE A 120 -16.94 -8.09 -1.31
N ASP A 121 -17.61 -7.61 -2.34
CA ASP A 121 -17.04 -6.65 -3.29
C ASP A 121 -17.90 -5.40 -3.40
N HIS A 122 -17.33 -4.33 -3.95
CA HIS A 122 -18.04 -3.09 -4.21
C HIS A 122 -19.10 -3.29 -5.29
N LYS A 123 -20.33 -2.87 -5.00
CA LYS A 123 -21.42 -2.84 -5.99
C LYS A 123 -21.07 -2.01 -7.24
N PHE A 124 -20.29 -0.94 -7.08
CA PHE A 124 -19.76 -0.13 -8.18
C PHE A 124 -18.23 -0.08 -8.08
N PRO A 125 -17.48 -0.37 -9.17
CA PRO A 125 -16.02 -0.40 -9.12
C PRO A 125 -15.42 0.87 -8.52
N GLN A 126 -14.60 0.73 -7.48
CA GLN A 126 -13.97 1.85 -6.76
C GLN A 126 -13.20 2.81 -7.68
N VAL A 127 -12.64 2.32 -8.79
CA VAL A 127 -11.94 3.17 -9.78
C VAL A 127 -12.82 4.26 -10.41
N ARG A 128 -14.14 4.13 -10.31
CA ARG A 128 -15.11 5.13 -10.78
C ARG A 128 -15.49 6.14 -9.70
N TRP A 129 -14.99 5.99 -8.48
CA TRP A 129 -15.28 6.90 -7.39
C TRP A 129 -14.34 8.09 -7.50
N ALA A 130 -14.88 9.30 -7.32
CA ALA A 130 -14.09 10.53 -7.30
C ALA A 130 -13.41 10.78 -5.94
N LYS A 131 -13.59 9.86 -4.97
CA LYS A 131 -13.14 9.98 -3.58
C LYS A 131 -12.58 8.65 -3.05
N ASN A 132 -11.88 8.73 -1.92
CA ASN A 132 -11.45 7.57 -1.14
C ASN A 132 -12.65 6.75 -0.64
N GLU A 133 -12.39 5.47 -0.36
CA GLU A 133 -13.32 4.65 0.40
C GLU A 133 -13.42 5.16 1.84
N GLU A 134 -14.61 5.08 2.43
CA GLU A 134 -14.85 5.48 3.81
C GLU A 134 -14.44 4.33 4.74
N SER A 135 -13.88 4.66 5.93
CA SER A 135 -13.45 3.62 6.87
C SER A 135 -14.66 2.91 7.49
N PHE A 136 -14.47 1.66 7.87
CA PHE A 136 -15.49 0.88 8.58
C PHE A 136 -15.31 0.91 10.11
N GLU A 137 -14.52 1.85 10.65
CA GLU A 137 -14.21 1.91 12.10
C GLU A 137 -15.48 2.04 12.95
N GLU A 138 -16.48 2.78 12.47
CA GLU A 138 -17.78 2.92 13.18
C GLU A 138 -18.57 1.61 13.28
N TYR A 139 -18.20 0.58 12.50
CA TYR A 139 -18.85 -0.72 12.47
C TYR A 139 -18.04 -1.82 13.17
N SER A 140 -16.86 -1.51 13.75
CA SER A 140 -16.02 -2.52 14.40
C SER A 140 -16.52 -2.95 15.78
N ASP A 141 -17.27 -2.09 16.47
CA ASP A 141 -17.52 -2.20 17.92
C ASP A 141 -18.96 -2.56 18.32
N GLN A 142 -19.74 -3.20 17.41
CA GLN A 142 -21.04 -3.80 17.75
C GLN A 142 -21.06 -5.31 17.55
#